data_AF-A0A0N4T4D0-F1
#
_entry.id   AF-A0A0N4T4D0-F1
#
_cell.length_a   1.000
_cell.length_b   1.000
_cell.length_c   1.000
_cell.angle_alpha   90.00
_cell.angle_beta   90.00
_cell.angle_gamma   90.00
#
_symmetry.space_group_name_H-M   'P 1'
#
loop_
_entity.id
_entity.type
_entity.pdbx_description
1 polymer ?
#
loop_
_entity_poly.entity_id
_entity_poly.type
_entity_poly.pdbx_seq_one_letter_code
_entity_poly.pdbx_strand_id
1 'polypeptide(L)'
;MDCFRSISLIATVLSPVLTNAQKQLLFRVCLAAALLSRLAMENLLVDQPYLVKRLRELRRLACSAFKEVFHVCQNRMFEADEINAFLVYIIVPQCIFHDDGSPEVPLNFLRLFLSWTSIPKLFYLLRLQVPSISGTVSHSVLSIVCSMLASKSVSKLVKEKIIDGLLSLLTLADEVMSGPVVDINLAKLPEIPGLNSGTSMVLPELPKLLVFIFDSLPVQGESRKLNTKHLEVLNR
;
A
#
# COMPACT_ATOMS: atom_id res chain seq x y z
N MET A 1 7.26 -8.86 -21.39
CA MET A 1 7.46 -8.99 -19.93
C MET A 1 8.73 -8.30 -19.46
N ASP A 2 9.71 -8.10 -20.34
CA ASP A 2 11.02 -7.58 -19.97
C ASP A 2 11.00 -6.11 -19.56
N CYS A 3 10.04 -5.31 -20.03
CA CYS A 3 9.93 -3.88 -19.68
C CYS A 3 9.91 -3.62 -18.15
N PHE A 4 9.05 -4.30 -17.37
CA PHE A 4 9.02 -4.10 -15.92
C PHE A 4 10.28 -4.60 -15.21
N ARG A 5 10.93 -5.64 -15.75
CA ARG A 5 12.20 -6.13 -15.23
C ARG A 5 13.31 -5.11 -15.50
N SER A 6 13.35 -4.54 -16.70
CA SER A 6 14.27 -3.45 -17.06
C SER A 6 14.03 -2.21 -16.20
N ILE A 7 12.77 -1.81 -15.96
CA ILE A 7 12.45 -0.69 -15.06
C ILE A 7 12.95 -0.97 -13.64
N SER A 8 12.69 -2.17 -13.12
CA SER A 8 13.16 -2.58 -11.79
C SER A 8 14.69 -2.61 -11.71
N LEU A 9 15.37 -3.07 -12.76
CA LEU A 9 16.83 -3.09 -12.84
C LEU A 9 17.41 -1.68 -12.88
N ILE A 10 16.82 -0.78 -13.70
CA ILE A 10 17.21 0.63 -13.75
C ILE A 10 17.02 1.27 -12.38
N ALA A 11 15.87 1.05 -11.73
CA ALA A 11 15.61 1.55 -10.40
C ALA A 11 16.67 1.07 -9.41
N THR A 12 16.92 -0.24 -9.33
CA THR A 12 17.85 -0.82 -8.34
C THR A 12 19.32 -0.49 -8.59
N VAL A 13 19.78 -0.56 -9.85
CA VAL A 13 21.20 -0.38 -10.20
C VAL A 13 21.58 1.09 -10.33
N LEU A 14 20.72 1.91 -10.94
CA LEU A 14 21.04 3.30 -11.25
C LEU A 14 20.50 4.29 -10.19
N SER A 15 19.74 3.84 -9.17
CA SER A 15 19.20 4.70 -8.10
C SER A 15 20.14 5.81 -7.62
N PRO A 16 21.43 5.54 -7.30
CA PRO A 16 22.31 6.54 -6.71
C PRO A 16 22.68 7.67 -7.68
N VAL A 17 22.65 7.41 -8.99
CA VAL A 17 23.10 8.34 -10.04
C VAL A 17 21.96 9.05 -10.75
N LEU A 18 20.70 8.61 -10.56
CA LEU A 18 19.55 9.22 -11.21
C LEU A 18 19.25 10.62 -10.64
N THR A 19 19.13 11.61 -11.53
CA THR A 19 18.64 12.95 -11.20
C THR A 19 17.13 12.92 -10.89
N ASN A 20 16.60 13.97 -10.26
CA ASN A 20 15.16 14.06 -9.99
C ASN A 20 14.31 13.98 -11.26
N ALA A 21 14.74 14.61 -12.35
CA ALA A 21 14.05 14.54 -13.64
C ALA A 21 14.04 13.11 -14.21
N GLN A 22 15.14 12.36 -14.08
CA GLN A 22 15.20 10.97 -14.52
C GLN A 22 14.35 10.05 -13.64
N LYS A 23 14.30 10.29 -12.32
CA LYS A 23 13.42 9.58 -11.38
C LYS A 23 11.93 9.82 -11.70
N GLN A 24 11.58 11.06 -12.03
CA GLN A 24 10.24 11.44 -12.48
C GLN A 24 9.87 10.71 -13.79
N LEU A 25 10.76 10.73 -14.77
CA LEU A 25 10.57 9.99 -16.02
C LEU A 25 10.40 8.49 -15.77
N LEU A 26 11.22 7.90 -14.90
CA LEU A 26 11.14 6.48 -14.52
C LEU A 26 9.78 6.14 -13.92
N PHE A 27 9.24 7.00 -13.04
CA PHE A 27 7.90 6.84 -12.48
C PHE A 27 6.82 6.87 -13.57
N ARG A 28 6.85 7.88 -14.45
CA ARG A 28 5.87 8.04 -15.53
C ARG A 28 5.92 6.88 -16.54
N VAL A 29 7.11 6.37 -16.86
CA VAL A 29 7.27 5.18 -17.72
C VAL A 29 6.69 3.94 -17.04
N CYS A 30 6.94 3.75 -15.74
CA CYS A 30 6.34 2.66 -14.97
C CYS A 30 4.81 2.75 -14.96
N LEU A 31 4.26 3.95 -14.77
CA LEU A 31 2.83 4.21 -14.79
C LEU A 31 2.22 3.91 -16.16
N ALA A 32 2.81 4.40 -17.24
CA ALA A 32 2.34 4.15 -18.60
C ALA A 32 2.36 2.65 -18.95
N ALA A 33 3.46 1.95 -18.63
CA ALA A 33 3.58 0.51 -18.86
C ALA A 33 2.53 -0.28 -18.06
N ALA A 34 2.27 0.09 -16.82
CA ALA A 34 1.26 -0.53 -15.96
C ALA A 34 -0.16 -0.28 -16.47
N LEU A 35 -0.47 0.96 -16.88
CA LEU A 35 -1.75 1.33 -17.47
C LEU A 35 -2.02 0.52 -18.75
N LEU A 36 -1.06 0.47 -19.68
CA LEU A 36 -1.19 -0.32 -20.91
C LEU A 36 -1.39 -1.80 -20.62
N SER A 37 -0.68 -2.35 -19.63
CA SER A 37 -0.85 -3.75 -19.23
C SER A 37 -2.24 -4.02 -18.65
N ARG A 38 -2.82 -3.06 -17.91
CA ARG A 38 -4.20 -3.16 -17.39
C ARG A 38 -5.23 -3.07 -18.51
N LEU A 39 -5.13 -2.08 -19.40
CA LEU A 39 -6.05 -1.91 -20.52
C LEU A 39 -6.03 -3.12 -21.46
N ALA A 40 -4.84 -3.68 -21.70
CA ALA A 40 -4.70 -4.93 -22.42
C ALA A 40 -5.44 -6.08 -21.72
N MET A 41 -5.41 -6.12 -20.38
CA MET A 41 -6.13 -7.13 -19.61
C MET A 41 -7.65 -7.00 -19.75
N GLU A 42 -8.19 -5.79 -19.65
CA GLU A 42 -9.63 -5.53 -19.79
C GLU A 42 -10.17 -5.93 -21.17
N ASN A 43 -9.41 -5.63 -22.24
CA ASN A 43 -9.84 -5.93 -23.60
C ASN A 43 -9.59 -7.39 -24.03
N LEU A 44 -8.49 -8.03 -23.57
CA LEU A 44 -8.10 -9.38 -24.04
C LEU A 44 -8.74 -10.53 -23.24
N LEU A 45 -9.35 -10.24 -22.09
CA LEU A 45 -9.97 -11.26 -21.24
C LEU A 45 -11.14 -11.98 -21.93
N VAL A 46 -11.78 -11.34 -22.90
CA VAL A 46 -12.95 -11.88 -23.63
C VAL A 46 -12.51 -12.81 -24.77
N ASP A 47 -11.41 -12.50 -25.46
CA ASP A 47 -11.05 -13.18 -26.71
C ASP A 47 -9.91 -14.21 -26.59
N GLN A 48 -9.04 -14.07 -25.58
CA GLN A 48 -7.79 -14.85 -25.51
C GLN A 48 -7.45 -15.35 -24.09
N PRO A 49 -8.17 -16.37 -23.57
CA PRO A 49 -8.03 -16.84 -22.19
C PRO A 49 -6.63 -17.36 -21.82
N TYR A 50 -5.85 -17.83 -22.79
CA TYR A 50 -4.47 -18.29 -22.57
C TYR A 50 -3.51 -17.14 -22.18
N LEU A 51 -3.84 -15.88 -22.49
CA LEU A 51 -3.04 -14.71 -22.12
C LEU A 51 -3.28 -14.26 -20.68
N VAL A 52 -4.35 -14.70 -20.03
CA VAL A 52 -4.72 -14.30 -18.66
C VAL A 52 -3.59 -14.59 -17.66
N LYS A 53 -2.92 -15.74 -17.79
CA LYS A 53 -1.77 -16.09 -16.93
C LYS A 53 -0.61 -15.11 -17.11
N ARG A 54 -0.32 -14.70 -18.35
CA ARG A 54 0.74 -13.72 -18.67
C ARG A 54 0.37 -12.32 -18.17
N LEU A 55 -0.89 -11.93 -18.27
CA LEU A 55 -1.37 -10.63 -17.80
C LEU A 55 -1.37 -10.55 -16.27
N ARG A 56 -1.74 -11.62 -15.55
CA ARG A 56 -1.57 -11.70 -14.08
C ARG A 56 -0.11 -11.59 -13.67
N GLU A 57 0.79 -12.21 -14.43
CA GLU A 57 2.23 -12.09 -14.23
C GLU A 57 2.73 -10.67 -14.48
N LEU A 58 2.27 -10.00 -15.54
CA LEU A 58 2.58 -8.59 -15.80
C LEU A 58 2.14 -7.68 -14.66
N ARG A 59 0.94 -7.89 -14.10
CA ARG A 59 0.48 -7.16 -12.91
C ARG A 59 1.42 -7.38 -11.72
N ARG A 60 1.86 -8.62 -11.47
CA ARG A 60 2.83 -8.93 -10.42
C ARG A 60 4.14 -8.17 -10.62
N LEU A 61 4.67 -8.19 -11.85
CA LEU A 61 5.90 -7.48 -12.20
C LEU A 61 5.74 -5.97 -12.09
N ALA A 62 4.57 -5.41 -12.45
CA ALA A 62 4.27 -4.00 -12.30
C ALA A 62 4.29 -3.57 -10.82
N CYS A 63 3.64 -4.32 -9.91
CA CYS A 63 3.70 -4.03 -8.48
C CYS A 63 5.13 -4.09 -7.94
N SER A 64 5.94 -5.06 -8.40
CA SER A 64 7.36 -5.14 -8.03
C SER A 64 8.15 -3.95 -8.55
N ALA A 65 7.92 -3.50 -9.79
CA ALA A 65 8.57 -2.32 -10.34
C ALA A 65 8.17 -1.06 -9.57
N PHE A 66 6.89 -0.89 -9.25
CA PHE A 66 6.43 0.25 -8.44
C PHE A 66 7.10 0.29 -7.08
N LYS A 67 7.24 -0.86 -6.40
CA LYS A 67 7.95 -0.92 -5.11
C LYS A 67 9.35 -0.30 -5.22
N GLU A 68 10.13 -0.74 -6.21
CA GLU A 68 11.49 -0.22 -6.40
C GLU A 68 11.47 1.25 -6.81
N VAL A 69 10.58 1.65 -7.72
CA VAL A 69 10.47 3.04 -8.17
C VAL A 69 10.09 3.98 -7.02
N PHE A 70 9.11 3.62 -6.18
CA PHE A 70 8.74 4.42 -5.00
C PHE A 70 9.92 4.59 -4.04
N HIS A 71 10.68 3.53 -3.81
CA HIS A 71 11.89 3.59 -2.99
C HIS A 71 12.95 4.52 -3.58
N VAL A 72 13.21 4.46 -4.89
CA VAL A 72 14.19 5.34 -5.57
C VAL A 72 13.73 6.81 -5.57
N CYS A 73 12.43 7.03 -5.71
CA CYS A 73 11.80 8.34 -5.75
C CYS A 73 11.51 8.93 -4.36
N GLN A 74 11.78 8.23 -3.26
CA GLN A 74 11.40 8.64 -1.90
C GLN A 74 11.93 10.02 -1.45
N ASN A 75 13.02 10.49 -2.06
CA ASN A 75 13.62 11.80 -1.76
C ASN A 75 13.11 12.93 -2.66
N ARG A 76 12.24 12.61 -3.63
CA ARG A 76 11.58 13.58 -4.51
C ARG A 76 10.16 13.80 -4.01
N MET A 77 9.67 15.02 -4.12
CA MET A 77 8.23 15.27 -4.01
C MET A 77 7.53 14.77 -5.28
N PHE A 78 6.59 13.85 -5.12
CA PHE A 78 5.72 13.42 -6.21
C PHE A 78 4.77 14.54 -6.60
N GLU A 79 4.39 14.64 -7.86
CA GLU A 79 3.38 15.58 -8.31
C GLU A 79 1.98 15.02 -8.02
N ALA A 80 1.00 15.90 -7.79
CA ALA A 80 -0.37 15.47 -7.52
C ALA A 80 -0.92 14.60 -8.67
N ASP A 81 -0.67 14.99 -9.91
CA ASP A 81 -1.09 14.24 -11.11
C ASP A 81 -0.50 12.83 -11.17
N GLU A 82 0.74 12.66 -10.73
CA GLU A 82 1.42 11.35 -10.73
C GLU A 82 0.76 10.39 -9.75
N ILE A 83 0.47 10.87 -8.55
CA ILE A 83 -0.18 10.08 -7.50
C ILE A 83 -1.65 9.84 -7.83
N ASN A 84 -2.35 10.86 -8.33
CA ASN A 84 -3.75 10.74 -8.74
C ASN A 84 -3.90 9.75 -9.89
N ALA A 85 -3.02 9.80 -10.90
CA ALA A 85 -3.05 8.85 -12.01
C ALA A 85 -2.70 7.43 -11.54
N PHE A 86 -1.72 7.26 -10.65
CA PHE A 86 -1.43 5.96 -10.05
C PHE A 86 -2.63 5.40 -9.26
N LEU A 87 -3.29 6.25 -8.47
CA LEU A 87 -4.47 5.87 -7.70
C LEU A 87 -5.62 5.45 -8.61
N VAL A 88 -6.05 6.34 -9.52
CA VAL A 88 -7.23 6.15 -10.38
C VAL A 88 -7.03 5.00 -11.36
N TYR A 89 -5.86 4.91 -11.98
CA TYR A 89 -5.66 3.95 -13.07
C TYR A 89 -5.03 2.63 -12.63
N ILE A 90 -4.37 2.57 -11.48
CA ILE A 90 -3.64 1.36 -11.05
C ILE A 90 -4.25 0.75 -9.79
N ILE A 91 -4.56 1.56 -8.76
CA ILE A 91 -5.09 1.04 -7.49
C ILE A 91 -6.60 0.78 -7.58
N VAL A 92 -7.40 1.78 -7.94
CA VAL A 92 -8.87 1.71 -7.91
C VAL A 92 -9.41 0.48 -8.67
N PRO A 93 -8.95 0.15 -9.89
CA PRO A 93 -9.46 -1.02 -10.63
C PRO A 93 -9.09 -2.37 -10.00
N GLN A 94 -8.25 -2.39 -8.97
CA GLN A 94 -7.76 -3.59 -8.30
C GLN A 94 -8.35 -3.74 -6.89
N CYS A 95 -9.03 -2.72 -6.38
CA CYS A 95 -9.76 -2.78 -5.12
C CYS A 95 -11.18 -3.27 -5.37
N ILE A 96 -11.54 -4.37 -4.71
CA ILE A 96 -12.91 -4.90 -4.70
C ILE A 96 -13.51 -4.54 -3.34
N PHE A 97 -14.75 -4.07 -3.31
CA PHE A 97 -15.48 -3.81 -2.08
C PHE A 97 -16.62 -4.82 -2.00
N HIS A 98 -16.68 -5.58 -0.91
CA HIS A 98 -17.76 -6.53 -0.65
C HIS A 98 -19.03 -5.80 -0.17
N ASP A 99 -20.15 -6.52 -0.08
CA ASP A 99 -21.46 -5.95 0.29
C ASP A 99 -21.47 -5.32 1.69
N ASP A 100 -20.60 -5.79 2.59
CA ASP A 100 -20.40 -5.24 3.94
C ASP A 100 -19.46 -4.01 3.94
N GLY A 101 -19.01 -3.56 2.78
CA GLY A 101 -18.05 -2.46 2.60
C GLY A 101 -16.60 -2.86 2.88
N SER A 102 -16.30 -4.13 3.16
CA SER A 102 -14.92 -4.55 3.40
C SER A 102 -14.09 -4.52 2.10
N PRO A 103 -12.91 -3.88 2.09
CA PRO A 103 -12.05 -3.86 0.92
C PRO A 103 -11.21 -5.14 0.81
N GLU A 104 -11.08 -5.66 -0.41
CA GLU A 104 -10.15 -6.72 -0.78
C GLU A 104 -9.22 -6.25 -1.90
N VAL A 105 -7.94 -6.60 -1.79
CA VAL A 105 -6.92 -6.30 -2.79
C VAL A 105 -6.07 -7.54 -3.11
N PRO A 106 -5.57 -7.68 -4.35
CA PRO A 106 -4.61 -8.73 -4.69
C PRO A 106 -3.35 -8.64 -3.82
N LEU A 107 -2.79 -9.80 -3.45
CA LEU A 107 -1.62 -9.89 -2.56
C LEU A 107 -0.40 -9.07 -3.03
N ASN A 108 -0.22 -8.89 -4.33
CA ASN A 108 0.87 -8.08 -4.88
C ASN A 108 0.73 -6.58 -4.56
N PHE A 109 -0.51 -6.07 -4.50
CA PHE A 109 -0.81 -4.70 -4.08
C PHE A 109 -0.64 -4.53 -2.58
N LEU A 110 -1.10 -5.50 -1.78
CA LEU A 110 -0.83 -5.50 -0.34
C LEU A 110 0.69 -5.43 -0.06
N ARG A 111 1.50 -6.21 -0.79
CA ARG A 111 2.97 -6.14 -0.68
C ARG A 111 3.55 -4.79 -1.09
N LEU A 112 2.96 -4.12 -2.07
CA LEU A 112 3.36 -2.77 -2.46
C LEU A 112 3.05 -1.76 -1.34
N PHE A 113 1.85 -1.79 -0.77
CA PHE A 113 1.48 -0.91 0.35
C PHE A 113 2.36 -1.16 1.58
N LEU A 114 2.64 -2.42 1.91
CA LEU A 114 3.57 -2.79 2.97
C LEU A 114 5.02 -2.38 2.72
N SER A 115 5.41 -2.07 1.47
CA SER A 115 6.74 -1.51 1.23
C SER A 115 6.83 -0.05 1.70
N TRP A 116 5.72 0.69 1.65
CA TRP A 116 5.68 2.08 2.10
C TRP A 116 5.77 2.20 3.62
N THR A 117 5.25 1.23 4.38
CA THR A 117 5.35 1.21 5.85
C THR A 117 6.78 1.03 6.37
N SER A 118 7.72 0.60 5.52
CA SER A 118 9.14 0.50 5.87
C SER A 118 9.95 1.76 5.55
N ILE A 119 9.33 2.78 4.95
CA ILE A 119 10.00 3.99 4.48
C ILE A 119 9.24 5.22 5.00
N PRO A 120 9.74 5.90 6.05
CA PRO A 120 9.04 7.02 6.69
C PRO A 120 8.59 8.13 5.72
N LYS A 121 9.42 8.44 4.71
CA LYS A 121 9.11 9.43 3.66
C LYS A 121 7.89 9.09 2.81
N LEU A 122 7.45 7.83 2.83
CA LEU A 122 6.31 7.35 2.05
C LEU A 122 5.05 7.13 2.92
N PHE A 123 5.11 7.37 4.23
CA PHE A 123 3.97 7.13 5.13
C PHE A 123 2.72 7.91 4.72
N TYR A 124 2.88 9.12 4.20
CA TYR A 124 1.75 9.92 3.73
C TYR A 124 0.95 9.22 2.61
N LEU A 125 1.56 8.32 1.82
CA LEU A 125 0.86 7.55 0.78
C LEU A 125 -0.17 6.58 1.38
N LEU A 126 0.01 6.16 2.63
CA LEU A 126 -0.96 5.31 3.33
C LEU A 126 -2.27 6.07 3.63
N ARG A 127 -2.24 7.41 3.61
CA ARG A 127 -3.43 8.26 3.79
C ARG A 127 -4.22 8.47 2.50
N LEU A 128 -3.71 8.02 1.34
CA LEU A 128 -4.40 8.18 0.06
C LEU A 128 -5.80 7.57 0.13
N GLN A 129 -6.81 8.37 -0.17
CA GLN A 129 -8.20 7.92 -0.23
C GLN A 129 -8.43 7.19 -1.55
N VAL A 130 -8.77 5.90 -1.47
CA VAL A 130 -9.20 5.10 -2.61
C VAL A 130 -10.70 5.29 -2.77
N PRO A 131 -11.16 5.94 -3.86
CA PRO A 131 -12.60 6.09 -4.10
C PRO A 131 -13.25 4.73 -4.34
N SER A 132 -14.39 4.49 -3.68
CA SER A 132 -15.25 3.36 -4.00
C SER A 132 -16.11 3.68 -5.22
N ILE A 133 -16.23 2.72 -6.13
CA ILE A 133 -17.06 2.81 -7.34
C ILE A 133 -18.56 2.97 -6.97
N SER A 134 -18.97 2.50 -5.79
CA SER A 134 -20.36 2.60 -5.30
C SER A 134 -20.68 3.92 -4.58
N GLY A 135 -19.70 4.82 -4.39
CA GLY A 135 -19.90 6.13 -3.76
C GLY A 135 -20.26 6.11 -2.26
N THR A 136 -20.25 4.95 -1.60
CA THR A 136 -20.74 4.79 -0.22
C THR A 136 -19.71 5.12 0.86
N VAL A 137 -18.44 4.72 0.69
CA VAL A 137 -17.34 5.01 1.65
C VAL A 137 -16.01 5.04 0.90
N SER A 138 -15.17 6.06 1.13
CA SER A 138 -13.78 6.06 0.67
C SER A 138 -12.87 5.45 1.75
N HIS A 139 -11.99 4.54 1.34
CA HIS A 139 -11.05 3.89 2.24
C HIS A 139 -9.65 4.45 2.03
N SER A 140 -8.93 4.79 3.10
CA SER A 140 -7.51 5.07 2.97
C SER A 140 -6.75 3.78 2.61
N VAL A 141 -5.57 3.89 1.99
CA VAL A 141 -4.70 2.73 1.76
C VAL A 141 -4.38 2.01 3.08
N LEU A 142 -4.17 2.75 4.17
CA LEU A 142 -4.00 2.16 5.51
C LEU A 142 -5.23 1.36 5.94
N SER A 143 -6.43 1.88 5.69
CA SER A 143 -7.68 1.19 6.01
C SER A 143 -7.81 -0.13 5.27
N ILE A 144 -7.41 -0.16 3.99
CA ILE A 144 -7.35 -1.38 3.19
C ILE A 144 -6.36 -2.37 3.81
N VAL A 145 -5.14 -1.92 4.13
CA VAL A 145 -4.10 -2.75 4.74
C VAL A 145 -4.58 -3.36 6.07
N CYS A 146 -5.21 -2.57 6.95
CA CYS A 146 -5.74 -3.04 8.22
C CYS A 146 -6.91 -4.01 8.05
N SER A 147 -7.80 -3.80 7.07
CA SER A 147 -8.88 -4.74 6.76
C SER A 147 -8.36 -6.13 6.35
N MET A 148 -7.18 -6.22 5.75
CA MET A 148 -6.55 -7.49 5.39
C MET A 148 -6.15 -8.35 6.61
N LEU A 149 -6.12 -7.81 7.83
CA LEU A 149 -5.89 -8.59 9.06
C LEU A 149 -7.06 -9.53 9.37
N ALA A 150 -8.30 -9.13 9.08
CA ALA A 150 -9.48 -9.97 9.23
C ALA A 150 -9.63 -10.99 8.09
N SER A 151 -9.00 -10.73 6.93
CA SER A 151 -9.12 -11.60 5.77
C SER A 151 -8.54 -13.00 5.99
N LYS A 152 -9.27 -14.01 5.53
CA LYS A 152 -8.85 -15.42 5.50
C LYS A 152 -7.91 -15.71 4.32
N SER A 153 -7.88 -14.87 3.29
CA SER A 153 -7.02 -15.05 2.10
C SER A 153 -5.56 -14.66 2.37
N VAL A 154 -5.28 -14.07 3.53
CA VAL A 154 -3.95 -13.60 3.93
C VAL A 154 -3.30 -14.54 4.94
N SER A 155 -2.13 -15.06 4.58
CA SER A 155 -1.34 -15.93 5.46
C SER A 155 -0.90 -15.21 6.74
N LYS A 156 -0.70 -15.97 7.82
CA LYS A 156 -0.17 -15.45 9.11
C LYS A 156 1.10 -14.60 8.93
N LEU A 157 2.05 -15.05 8.10
CA LEU A 157 3.29 -14.32 7.83
C LEU A 157 3.05 -12.90 7.29
N VAL A 158 2.04 -12.73 6.43
CA VAL A 158 1.70 -11.42 5.87
C VAL A 158 0.97 -10.56 6.89
N LYS A 159 0.13 -11.16 7.76
CA LYS A 159 -0.48 -10.44 8.89
C LYS A 159 0.57 -9.90 9.86
N GLU A 160 1.60 -10.68 10.18
CA GLU A 160 2.73 -10.21 10.99
C GLU A 160 3.48 -9.04 10.31
N LYS A 161 3.63 -9.05 8.98
CA LYS A 161 4.21 -7.91 8.26
C LYS A 161 3.34 -6.65 8.31
N ILE A 162 2.02 -6.79 8.37
CA ILE A 162 1.12 -5.66 8.60
C ILE A 162 1.41 -5.07 9.97
N ILE A 163 1.51 -5.90 11.01
CA ILE A 163 1.85 -5.47 12.38
C ILE A 163 3.22 -4.78 12.43
N ASP A 164 4.26 -5.36 11.83
CA ASP A 164 5.60 -4.75 11.75
C ASP A 164 5.54 -3.37 11.04
N GLY A 165 4.72 -3.25 9.99
CA GLY A 165 4.49 -1.99 9.29
C GLY A 165 3.79 -0.92 10.13
N LEU A 166 2.81 -1.32 10.95
CA LEU A 166 2.12 -0.42 11.87
C LEU A 166 3.03 0.05 12.99
N LEU A 167 3.89 -0.82 13.54
CA LEU A 167 4.91 -0.44 14.52
C LEU A 167 5.88 0.59 13.96
N SER A 168 6.35 0.39 12.73
CA SER A 168 7.20 1.35 12.03
C SER A 168 6.52 2.72 11.89
N LEU A 169 5.23 2.72 11.51
CA LEU A 169 4.43 3.95 11.42
C LEU A 169 4.29 4.65 12.78
N LEU A 170 3.94 3.91 13.84
CA LEU A 170 3.77 4.43 15.20
C LEU A 170 5.07 4.98 15.80
N THR A 171 6.22 4.52 15.31
CA THR A 171 7.54 4.88 15.85
C THR A 171 8.21 6.01 15.07
N LEU A 172 8.11 6.02 13.73
CA LEU A 172 8.96 6.85 12.87
C LEU A 172 8.24 8.02 12.18
N ALA A 173 6.91 8.15 12.32
CA ALA A 173 6.14 9.04 11.46
C ALA A 173 6.45 10.54 11.61
N ASP A 174 6.88 10.98 12.79
CA ASP A 174 7.18 12.38 13.05
C ASP A 174 8.63 12.77 12.73
N GLU A 175 9.51 11.80 12.47
CA GLU A 175 10.94 12.06 12.28
C GLU A 175 11.27 12.68 10.91
N VAL A 176 10.35 12.67 9.93
CA VAL A 176 10.68 12.97 8.53
C VAL A 176 9.68 13.88 7.80
N MET A 177 8.91 14.72 8.52
CA MET A 177 7.83 15.49 7.91
C MET A 177 8.30 16.47 6.82
N SER A 178 8.21 16.04 5.56
CA SER A 178 8.14 16.90 4.38
C SER A 178 6.66 17.07 4.08
N GLY A 179 6.16 18.30 4.07
CA GLY A 179 4.71 18.57 3.92
C GLY A 179 4.10 17.86 2.70
N PRO A 180 2.84 17.39 2.80
CA PRO A 180 2.19 16.73 1.68
C PRO A 180 2.08 17.68 0.49
N VAL A 181 2.07 17.09 -0.70
CA VAL A 181 1.84 17.80 -1.96
C VAL A 181 0.42 18.37 -1.95
N VAL A 182 0.30 19.65 -2.28
CA VAL A 182 -0.99 20.33 -2.46
C VAL A 182 -1.81 19.57 -3.52
N ASP A 183 -3.12 19.42 -3.33
CA ASP A 183 -4.07 18.76 -4.25
C ASP A 183 -4.07 17.22 -4.35
N ILE A 184 -3.50 16.50 -3.38
CA ILE A 184 -3.70 15.05 -3.24
C ILE A 184 -4.86 14.77 -2.27
N ASN A 185 -5.80 13.88 -2.66
CA ASN A 185 -6.90 13.46 -1.80
C ASN A 185 -6.39 12.54 -0.65
N LEU A 186 -5.97 13.16 0.45
CA LEU A 186 -5.50 12.49 1.66
C LEU A 186 -6.59 12.46 2.72
N ALA A 187 -6.66 11.35 3.46
CA ALA A 187 -7.43 11.25 4.68
C ALA A 187 -7.01 12.37 5.65
N LYS A 188 -7.99 13.13 6.13
CA LYS A 188 -7.79 14.08 7.23
C LYS A 188 -7.41 13.29 8.48
N LEU A 189 -6.36 13.74 9.15
CA LEU A 189 -5.95 13.14 10.43
C LEU A 189 -6.70 13.83 11.56
N PRO A 190 -7.05 13.11 12.63
CA PRO A 190 -7.50 13.73 13.86
C PRO A 190 -6.39 14.67 14.39
N GLU A 191 -6.74 15.94 14.57
CA GLU A 191 -5.87 16.94 15.21
C GLU A 191 -6.02 16.81 16.72
N ILE A 192 -5.35 15.83 17.30
CA ILE A 192 -5.33 15.58 18.74
C ILE A 192 -3.97 16.05 19.28
N PRO A 193 -3.94 17.03 20.20
CA PRO A 193 -2.70 17.52 20.79
C PRO A 193 -1.90 16.40 21.46
N GLY A 194 -0.60 16.33 21.17
CA GLY A 194 0.30 15.36 21.78
C GLY A 194 0.35 13.98 21.10
N LEU A 195 -0.43 13.74 20.04
CA LEU A 195 -0.31 12.53 19.23
C LEU A 195 0.65 12.74 18.06
N ASN A 196 1.46 11.72 17.80
CA ASN A 196 2.27 11.67 16.58
C ASN A 196 1.39 11.37 15.36
N SER A 197 1.86 11.76 14.17
CA SER A 197 1.11 11.60 12.93
C SER A 197 0.80 10.14 12.59
N GLY A 198 1.67 9.21 12.99
CA GLY A 198 1.46 7.77 12.85
C GLY A 198 0.32 7.27 13.74
N THR A 199 0.26 7.68 15.00
CA THR A 199 -0.82 7.37 15.93
C THR A 199 -2.15 7.94 15.43
N SER A 200 -2.15 9.18 14.95
CA SER A 200 -3.35 9.78 14.34
C SER A 200 -3.81 9.02 13.09
N MET A 201 -2.91 8.41 12.33
CA MET A 201 -3.25 7.55 11.19
C MET A 201 -3.84 6.20 11.62
N VAL A 202 -3.31 5.59 12.68
CA VAL A 202 -3.71 4.26 13.16
C VAL A 202 -5.01 4.31 13.97
N LEU A 203 -5.30 5.42 14.65
CA LEU A 203 -6.44 5.55 15.57
C LEU A 203 -7.80 5.16 14.94
N PRO A 204 -8.16 5.59 13.71
CA PRO A 204 -9.42 5.16 13.08
C PRO A 204 -9.47 3.65 12.78
N GLU A 205 -8.32 3.00 12.66
CA GLU A 205 -8.20 1.57 12.35
C GLU A 205 -8.09 0.69 13.60
N LEU A 206 -8.01 1.29 14.78
CA LEU A 206 -7.87 0.60 16.06
C LEU A 206 -8.92 -0.51 16.28
N PRO A 207 -10.21 -0.35 15.94
CA PRO A 207 -11.17 -1.45 16.10
C PRO A 207 -10.78 -2.72 15.35
N LYS A 208 -10.26 -2.60 14.12
CA LYS A 208 -9.81 -3.75 13.32
C LYS A 208 -8.58 -4.42 13.93
N LEU A 209 -7.66 -3.61 14.46
CA LEU A 209 -6.47 -4.10 15.14
C LEU A 209 -6.81 -4.86 16.42
N LEU A 210 -7.70 -4.31 17.24
CA LEU A 210 -8.13 -4.95 18.47
C LEU A 210 -8.79 -6.30 18.19
N VAL A 211 -9.69 -6.39 17.21
CA VAL A 211 -10.29 -7.68 16.80
C VAL A 211 -9.20 -8.69 16.44
N PHE A 212 -8.25 -8.31 15.58
CA PHE A 212 -7.16 -9.21 15.20
C PHE A 212 -6.28 -9.64 16.39
N ILE A 213 -5.96 -8.71 17.30
CA ILE A 213 -5.13 -8.98 18.47
C ILE A 213 -5.87 -9.94 19.40
N PHE A 214 -7.13 -9.67 19.71
CA PHE A 214 -7.96 -10.55 20.55
C PHE A 214 -8.10 -11.95 19.95
N ASP A 215 -8.33 -12.06 18.64
CA ASP A 215 -8.38 -13.34 17.92
C ASP A 215 -7.03 -14.09 17.92
N SER A 216 -5.93 -13.36 18.13
CA SER A 216 -4.58 -13.92 18.17
C SER A 216 -4.12 -14.33 19.59
N LEU A 217 -4.89 -14.00 20.63
CA LEU A 217 -4.58 -14.38 22.00
C LEU A 217 -4.78 -15.89 22.21
N PRO A 218 -3.93 -16.54 23.04
CA PRO A 218 -4.15 -17.94 23.39
C PRO A 218 -5.46 -18.10 24.17
N VAL A 219 -6.19 -19.18 23.89
CA VAL A 219 -7.38 -19.55 24.66
C VAL A 219 -6.95 -19.90 26.10
N GLN A 220 -7.76 -19.54 27.10
CA GLN A 220 -7.47 -19.85 28.50
C GLN A 220 -7.12 -21.34 28.66
N GLY A 221 -5.91 -21.62 29.16
CA GLY A 221 -5.40 -22.98 29.36
C GLY A 221 -4.36 -23.45 28.32
N GLU A 222 -4.17 -22.74 27.21
CA GLU A 222 -3.10 -23.05 26.26
C GLU A 222 -1.76 -22.39 26.65
N SER A 223 -0.68 -23.17 26.72
CA SER A 223 0.69 -22.69 26.98
C SER A 223 1.35 -22.03 25.74
N ARG A 224 0.56 -21.40 24.87
CA ARG A 224 1.11 -20.68 23.71
C ARG A 224 1.69 -19.35 24.17
N LYS A 225 2.96 -19.10 23.83
CA LYS A 225 3.61 -17.81 24.09
C LYS A 225 2.82 -16.70 23.41
N LEU A 226 2.41 -15.73 24.21
CA LEU A 226 1.82 -14.47 23.78
C LEU A 226 2.77 -13.76 22.81
N ASN A 227 2.27 -13.32 21.65
CA ASN A 227 3.08 -12.53 20.73
C ASN A 227 3.19 -11.09 21.27
N THR A 228 4.30 -10.79 21.94
CA THR A 228 4.53 -9.49 22.58
C THR A 228 4.52 -8.33 21.58
N LYS A 229 4.79 -8.58 20.29
CA LYS A 229 4.71 -7.55 19.24
C LYS A 229 3.30 -7.00 19.05
N HIS A 230 2.29 -7.85 19.19
CA HIS A 230 0.89 -7.43 19.04
C HIS A 230 0.49 -6.46 20.15
N LEU A 231 1.02 -6.69 21.36
CA LEU A 231 0.83 -5.79 22.49
C LEU A 231 1.66 -4.51 22.37
N GLU A 232 2.83 -4.59 21.74
CA GLU A 232 3.67 -3.41 21.51
C GLU A 232 2.95 -2.37 20.64
N VAL A 233 2.15 -2.79 19.65
CA VAL A 233 1.30 -1.89 18.86
C VAL A 233 0.31 -1.12 19.74
N LEU A 234 -0.23 -1.75 20.78
CA LEU A 234 -1.19 -1.11 21.70
C LEU A 234 -0.52 -0.21 22.74
N ASN A 235 0.76 -0.45 23.02
CA ASN A 235 1.52 0.33 23.99
C ASN A 235 2.07 1.65 23.41
N ARG A 236 2.16 1.74 22.09
CA ARG A 236 2.59 2.94 21.36
C ARG A 236 1.41 3.86 21.08
#